data_AF-A0A7C1EA98-F1
#
_entry.id   AF-A0A7C1EA98-F1
#
_cell.length_a   1.000
_cell.length_b   1.000
_cell.length_c   1.000
_cell.angle_alpha   90.00
_cell.angle_beta   90.00
_cell.angle_gamma   90.00
#
_symmetry.space_group_name_H-M   'P 1'
#
loop_
_entity.id
_entity.type
_entity.pdbx_description
1 polymer ?
#
loop_
_entity_poly.entity_id
_entity_poly.type
_entity_poly.pdbx_seq_one_letter_code
_entity_poly.pdbx_strand_id
1 'polypeptide(L)'
;MKNVLFVALLALGLALGTVIVGADAGEIEPIDDFSGMDWDYCADFEDVTGGGWPGTNYDEILCSGDLQLAERFLGQTLLLPHKGFDELSGTPFDPLALQTGDQYKSLCVYNSSLTHSNAVAGLGPNIGWPNAGDIGEGSVAVLFPSPQSRFKFDIVGKGSVTIQFFRADGSLLDTCNIPTTDQKTYGFRCTSENPEIRGFSIHNIAPGGGLLYDNICSAADTVDQMITVTKDYRYADVCFEQDNDGDGLFDEDDVDCPAGTYGGDALPMDDEDNYLLEAVVSKDDKVRSYNPGQYYAVSTVTVLADVATLTIEDVFWDCADADISTLIPSQGGGSVVIVQIGPDDPAEVAYQILDAQSAAVTVDLENGTAKVELTEVKAGTTIRMYVKFGPALRGELWAGPISCASTMTARATTGGGDSGETASATAALKLIIKA
;
A
#
# COMPACT_ATOMS: atom_id res chain seq x y z
N MET A 1 70.18 60.92 10.05
CA MET A 1 70.59 59.83 10.96
C MET A 1 69.41 59.44 11.84
N LYS A 2 68.81 58.29 11.55
CA LYS A 2 68.24 57.29 12.49
C LYS A 2 67.28 56.42 11.69
N ASN A 3 67.71 55.17 11.51
CA ASN A 3 67.00 54.08 10.86
C ASN A 3 65.71 53.76 11.62
N VAL A 4 64.61 53.56 10.90
CA VAL A 4 63.47 52.79 11.40
C VAL A 4 63.18 51.69 10.38
N LEU A 5 63.31 50.48 10.91
CA LEU A 5 63.23 49.18 10.28
C LEU A 5 61.77 48.87 9.90
N PHE A 6 61.49 48.63 8.63
CA PHE A 6 60.20 48.08 8.17
C PHE A 6 60.22 46.56 8.39
N VAL A 7 59.41 46.08 9.34
CA VAL A 7 59.10 44.66 9.50
C VAL A 7 57.91 44.35 8.58
N ALA A 8 58.15 43.59 7.52
CA ALA A 8 57.10 43.03 6.67
C ALA A 8 56.49 41.81 7.39
N LEU A 9 55.26 41.96 7.87
CA LEU A 9 54.45 40.86 8.38
C LEU A 9 53.78 40.17 7.19
N LEU A 10 54.29 39.00 6.81
CA LEU A 10 53.69 38.16 5.78
C LEU A 10 52.51 37.39 6.40
N ALA A 11 51.30 37.90 6.27
CA ALA A 11 50.08 37.19 6.67
C ALA A 11 49.71 36.19 5.56
N LEU A 12 50.00 34.91 5.81
CA LEU A 12 49.54 33.80 4.97
C LEU A 12 48.05 33.56 5.27
N GLY A 13 47.18 34.14 4.44
CA GLY A 13 45.74 33.91 4.51
C GLY A 13 45.41 32.49 4.06
N LEU A 14 45.17 31.60 5.02
CA LEU A 14 44.60 30.28 4.77
C LEU A 14 43.10 30.48 4.47
N ALA A 15 42.73 30.46 3.19
CA ALA A 15 41.33 30.40 2.78
C ALA A 15 40.81 28.98 3.09
N LEU A 16 40.16 28.82 4.25
CA LEU A 16 39.27 27.70 4.51
C LEU A 16 38.07 27.88 3.59
N GLY A 17 38.10 27.20 2.44
CA GLY A 17 36.93 27.03 1.59
C GLY A 17 35.92 26.19 2.36
N THR A 18 34.83 26.81 2.80
CA THR A 18 33.65 26.10 3.26
C THR A 18 33.11 25.32 2.06
N VAL A 19 33.31 23.99 2.06
CA VAL A 19 32.56 23.11 1.18
C VAL A 19 31.12 23.16 1.68
N ILE A 20 30.29 23.97 1.03
CA ILE A 20 28.84 23.77 1.08
C ILE A 20 28.63 22.46 0.33
N VAL A 21 28.46 21.37 1.07
CA VAL A 21 27.83 20.17 0.53
C VAL A 21 26.47 20.65 0.04
N GLY A 22 26.24 20.60 -1.27
CA GLY A 22 24.93 20.91 -1.82
C GLY A 22 23.92 20.04 -1.09
N ALA A 23 22.90 20.66 -0.49
CA ALA A 23 21.70 19.91 -0.16
C ALA A 23 21.27 19.25 -1.47
N ASP A 24 21.12 17.92 -1.49
CA ASP A 24 20.47 17.25 -2.60
C ASP A 24 19.19 18.02 -2.89
N ALA A 25 19.00 18.42 -4.14
CA ALA A 25 17.72 18.96 -4.56
C ALA A 25 16.71 17.86 -4.26
N GLY A 26 15.77 18.12 -3.34
CA GLY A 26 14.81 17.12 -2.92
C GLY A 26 14.02 16.57 -4.11
N GLU A 27 13.49 15.36 -3.97
CA GLU A 27 12.79 14.65 -5.06
C GLU A 27 11.41 15.24 -5.37
N ILE A 28 11.03 16.36 -4.75
CA ILE A 28 9.73 16.99 -4.86
C ILE A 28 9.87 18.40 -5.44
N GLU A 29 9.12 18.68 -6.50
CA GLU A 29 9.02 20.00 -7.11
C GLU A 29 7.62 20.60 -6.95
N PRO A 30 7.49 21.90 -6.65
CA PRO A 30 6.20 22.57 -6.66
C PRO A 30 5.65 22.70 -8.09
N ILE A 31 4.33 22.65 -8.20
CA ILE A 31 3.58 22.89 -9.45
C ILE A 31 2.97 24.28 -9.41
N ASP A 32 3.33 25.12 -10.37
CA ASP A 32 2.83 26.50 -10.48
C ASP A 32 1.65 26.68 -11.45
N ASP A 33 1.43 25.71 -12.36
CA ASP A 33 0.35 25.73 -13.33
C ASP A 33 -0.33 24.36 -13.38
N PHE A 34 -1.62 24.32 -13.03
CA PHE A 34 -2.43 23.12 -13.02
C PHE A 34 -3.22 22.93 -14.32
N SER A 35 -3.13 23.86 -15.27
CA SER A 35 -3.91 23.81 -16.50
C SER A 35 -3.49 22.64 -17.38
N GLY A 36 -4.48 21.88 -17.86
CA GLY A 36 -4.23 20.69 -18.68
C GLY A 36 -3.67 19.48 -17.92
N MET A 37 -3.63 19.52 -16.59
CA MET A 37 -3.33 18.34 -15.78
C MET A 37 -4.59 17.55 -15.51
N ASP A 38 -4.54 16.25 -15.82
CA ASP A 38 -5.55 15.29 -15.39
C ASP A 38 -5.23 14.79 -13.98
N TRP A 39 -6.28 14.64 -13.18
CA TRP A 39 -6.25 14.14 -11.82
C TRP A 39 -7.10 12.87 -11.77
N ASP A 40 -6.51 11.77 -11.33
CA ASP A 40 -7.20 10.47 -11.30
C ASP A 40 -8.25 10.42 -10.21
N TYR A 41 -7.95 11.08 -9.09
CA TYR A 41 -8.77 11.07 -7.89
C TYR A 41 -8.77 12.44 -7.22
N CYS A 42 -9.91 12.83 -6.64
CA CYS A 42 -10.06 14.04 -5.84
C CYS A 42 -11.00 13.78 -4.65
N ALA A 43 -10.50 14.00 -3.44
CA ALA A 43 -11.31 14.08 -2.22
C ALA A 43 -11.72 15.54 -1.97
N ASP A 44 -13.01 15.83 -2.13
CA ASP A 44 -13.64 17.12 -1.79
C ASP A 44 -14.32 17.10 -0.41
N PHE A 45 -14.24 15.97 0.30
CA PHE A 45 -14.79 15.74 1.64
C PHE A 45 -16.32 15.93 1.76
N GLU A 46 -17.05 15.97 0.65
CA GLU A 46 -18.51 16.06 0.67
C GLU A 46 -19.18 14.71 0.98
N ASP A 47 -18.42 13.62 0.93
CA ASP A 47 -18.83 12.27 1.31
C ASP A 47 -18.71 12.00 2.83
N VAL A 48 -18.05 12.89 3.57
CA VAL A 48 -17.90 12.80 5.03
C VAL A 48 -18.81 13.81 5.76
N THR A 49 -19.19 13.49 6.99
CA THR A 49 -20.11 14.33 7.77
C THR A 49 -19.38 15.54 8.35
N GLY A 50 -19.43 16.67 7.65
CA GLY A 50 -19.04 17.97 8.18
C GLY A 50 -20.02 18.56 9.19
N GLY A 51 -19.60 19.62 9.90
CA GLY A 51 -20.43 20.33 10.86
C GLY A 51 -20.18 21.83 10.85
N GLY A 52 -21.18 22.61 11.29
CA GLY A 52 -20.97 24.02 11.61
C GLY A 52 -20.00 24.18 12.77
N TRP A 53 -19.49 25.39 13.01
CA TRP A 53 -18.44 25.66 14.00
C TRP A 53 -18.76 25.02 15.36
N PRO A 54 -17.91 24.14 15.93
CA PRO A 54 -16.49 23.87 15.63
C PRO A 54 -16.19 22.70 14.66
N GLY A 55 -17.18 22.21 13.91
CA GLY A 55 -17.05 21.04 13.03
C GLY A 55 -17.42 19.72 13.73
N THR A 56 -17.33 18.64 12.98
CA THR A 56 -17.54 17.26 13.46
C THR A 56 -16.20 16.64 13.84
N ASN A 57 -16.11 16.05 15.04
CA ASN A 57 -14.90 15.38 15.52
C ASN A 57 -14.71 13.99 14.90
N TYR A 58 -13.46 13.65 14.58
CA TYR A 58 -13.04 12.34 14.08
C TYR A 58 -11.82 11.86 14.88
N ASP A 59 -12.04 10.93 15.81
CA ASP A 59 -10.99 10.29 16.62
C ASP A 59 -10.35 9.07 15.94
N GLU A 60 -10.96 8.62 14.84
CA GLU A 60 -10.54 7.48 14.03
C GLU A 60 -9.86 7.96 12.73
N ILE A 61 -9.38 7.01 11.91
CA ILE A 61 -8.93 7.31 10.56
C ILE A 61 -10.13 7.85 9.77
N LEU A 62 -9.99 9.05 9.23
CA LEU A 62 -10.98 9.66 8.35
C LEU A 62 -10.76 9.13 6.94
N CYS A 63 -11.78 8.50 6.35
CA CYS A 63 -11.77 8.09 4.95
C CYS A 63 -12.70 9.00 4.14
N SER A 64 -12.20 9.51 3.01
CA SER A 64 -13.00 10.14 1.96
C SER A 64 -12.63 9.43 0.67
N GLY A 65 -13.58 8.73 0.04
CA GLY A 65 -13.30 7.68 -0.94
C GLY A 65 -12.17 6.72 -0.48
N ASP A 66 -11.14 6.57 -1.31
CA ASP A 66 -9.96 5.73 -1.01
C ASP A 66 -8.82 6.50 -0.30
N LEU A 67 -8.99 7.80 -0.07
CA LEU A 67 -8.02 8.62 0.66
C LEU A 67 -8.23 8.45 2.16
N GLN A 68 -7.14 8.18 2.88
CA GLN A 68 -7.16 8.03 4.33
C GLN A 68 -6.38 9.16 5.01
N LEU A 69 -6.93 9.68 6.10
CA LEU A 69 -6.35 10.79 6.86
C LEU A 69 -6.34 10.49 8.36
N ALA A 70 -5.29 10.92 9.05
CA ALA A 70 -5.20 10.94 10.50
C ALA A 70 -4.33 12.11 10.96
N GLU A 71 -3.98 12.19 12.25
CA GLU A 71 -3.11 13.24 12.79
C GLU A 71 -1.68 13.12 12.23
N ARG A 72 -1.10 11.91 12.23
CA ARG A 72 0.30 11.66 11.84
C ARG A 72 0.51 10.24 11.29
N PHE A 73 1.71 9.91 10.86
CA PHE A 73 2.09 8.52 10.55
C PHE A 73 2.67 7.79 11.78
N LEU A 74 2.48 6.47 11.85
CA LEU A 74 3.14 5.60 12.84
C LEU A 74 4.65 5.75 12.75
N GLY A 75 5.30 5.99 13.89
CA GLY A 75 6.74 6.27 13.98
C GLY A 75 7.06 7.76 14.13
N GLN A 76 6.14 8.64 13.75
CA GLN A 76 6.25 10.07 14.06
C GLN A 76 5.82 10.36 15.51
N THR A 77 6.43 11.39 16.09
CA THR A 77 6.11 11.89 17.43
C THR A 77 5.87 13.39 17.40
N LEU A 78 4.90 13.84 18.21
CA LEU A 78 4.70 15.25 18.50
C LEU A 78 5.85 15.75 19.39
N LEU A 79 6.62 16.71 18.87
CA LEU A 79 7.51 17.49 19.73
C LEU A 79 6.65 18.32 20.67
N LEU A 80 7.12 18.44 21.92
CA LEU A 80 6.42 19.10 23.02
C LEU A 80 5.60 20.30 22.50
N PRO A 81 4.26 20.28 22.62
CA PRO A 81 3.38 21.22 21.95
C PRO A 81 3.75 22.64 22.35
N HIS A 82 4.55 23.29 21.51
CA HIS A 82 5.11 24.59 21.80
C HIS A 82 4.21 25.60 21.10
N LYS A 83 3.59 26.48 21.88
CA LYS A 83 2.80 27.61 21.37
C LYS A 83 1.43 27.22 20.76
N GLY A 84 0.92 26.04 21.10
CA GLY A 84 -0.48 25.68 20.88
C GLY A 84 -0.81 25.03 19.54
N PHE A 85 0.19 24.54 18.82
CA PHE A 85 0.07 23.76 17.58
C PHE A 85 0.99 22.55 17.61
N ASP A 86 0.76 21.60 16.70
CA ASP A 86 1.57 20.39 16.55
C ASP A 86 2.88 20.66 15.81
N GLU A 87 3.94 19.98 16.23
CA GLU A 87 5.21 19.92 15.52
C GLU A 87 5.63 18.45 15.40
N LEU A 88 5.78 17.96 14.17
CA LEU A 88 6.11 16.55 13.92
C LEU A 88 7.62 16.32 13.90
N SER A 89 8.02 15.15 14.39
CA SER A 89 9.39 14.63 14.34
C SER A 89 9.40 13.11 14.19
N GLY A 90 10.58 12.54 13.95
CA GLY A 90 10.73 11.09 13.73
C GLY A 90 10.53 10.69 12.27
N THR A 91 10.87 9.44 11.99
CA THR A 91 10.67 8.80 10.67
C THR A 91 9.54 7.80 10.80
N PRO A 92 8.56 7.80 9.89
CA PRO A 92 7.54 6.77 9.87
C PRO A 92 8.13 5.35 9.78
N PHE A 93 7.35 4.36 10.22
CA PHE A 93 7.72 2.94 10.09
C PHE A 93 7.40 2.38 8.70
N ASP A 94 8.02 1.24 8.38
CA ASP A 94 7.66 0.37 7.26
C ASP A 94 6.67 -0.71 7.75
N PRO A 95 5.46 -0.84 7.16
CA PRO A 95 4.90 -0.01 6.09
C PRO A 95 4.38 1.35 6.60
N LEU A 96 4.36 2.35 5.71
CA LEU A 96 3.79 3.66 5.99
C LEU A 96 2.31 3.50 6.36
N ALA A 97 1.98 3.84 7.61
CA ALA A 97 0.64 3.66 8.17
C ALA A 97 0.24 4.85 9.03
N LEU A 98 -1.06 5.13 9.08
CA LEU A 98 -1.61 6.27 9.82
C LEU A 98 -1.68 5.99 11.33
N GLN A 99 -1.52 7.05 12.11
CA GLN A 99 -1.71 7.06 13.55
C GLN A 99 -2.68 8.19 13.92
N THR A 100 -3.77 7.83 14.58
CA THR A 100 -4.72 8.80 15.11
C THR A 100 -4.16 9.54 16.33
N GLY A 101 -4.69 10.74 16.54
CA GLY A 101 -4.44 11.50 17.75
C GLY A 101 -5.09 10.88 18.99
N ASP A 102 -4.84 11.49 20.15
CA ASP A 102 -5.64 11.22 21.34
C ASP A 102 -7.11 11.57 21.09
N GLN A 103 -8.01 11.07 21.94
CA GLN A 103 -9.42 11.43 21.89
C GLN A 103 -9.61 12.95 21.88
N TYR A 104 -10.38 13.44 20.91
CA TYR A 104 -10.65 14.84 20.60
C TYR A 104 -9.45 15.64 20.09
N LYS A 105 -8.36 14.99 19.68
CA LYS A 105 -7.12 15.64 19.23
C LYS A 105 -6.61 15.12 17.89
N SER A 106 -7.40 14.33 17.18
CA SER A 106 -7.04 13.84 15.85
C SER A 106 -7.49 14.86 14.78
N LEU A 107 -8.67 14.67 14.18
CA LEU A 107 -9.15 15.51 13.10
C LEU A 107 -10.55 16.07 13.39
N CYS A 108 -10.90 17.17 12.72
CA CYS A 108 -12.30 17.54 12.55
C CYS A 108 -12.61 17.90 11.09
N VAL A 109 -13.89 17.73 10.71
CA VAL A 109 -14.42 18.19 9.42
C VAL A 109 -15.34 19.37 9.67
N TYR A 110 -14.94 20.53 9.17
CA TYR A 110 -15.66 21.79 9.33
C TYR A 110 -16.31 22.18 8.01
N ASN A 111 -17.62 22.43 8.03
CA ASN A 111 -18.31 23.05 6.90
C ASN A 111 -17.94 24.53 6.88
N SER A 112 -16.93 24.86 6.08
CA SER A 112 -16.28 26.15 6.09
C SER A 112 -17.04 27.14 5.23
N SER A 113 -17.41 28.27 5.81
CA SER A 113 -18.00 29.38 5.05
C SER A 113 -16.98 30.06 4.12
N LEU A 114 -15.69 29.75 4.26
CA LEU A 114 -14.64 30.28 3.40
C LEU A 114 -14.57 29.50 2.09
N THR A 115 -14.60 28.16 2.16
CA THR A 115 -14.58 27.28 0.99
C THR A 115 -15.98 27.01 0.43
N HIS A 116 -17.02 27.17 1.25
CA HIS A 116 -18.39 26.71 0.99
C HIS A 116 -18.49 25.18 0.80
N SER A 117 -17.59 24.44 1.44
CA SER A 117 -17.44 22.98 1.42
C SER A 117 -17.04 22.46 2.79
N ASN A 118 -17.04 21.15 2.94
CA ASN A 118 -16.38 20.47 4.04
C ASN A 118 -14.86 20.58 3.86
N ALA A 119 -14.14 20.94 4.93
CA ALA A 119 -12.70 20.97 4.94
C ALA A 119 -12.17 20.30 6.21
N VAL A 120 -11.05 19.58 6.07
CA VAL A 120 -10.40 18.86 7.16
C VAL A 120 -9.47 19.79 7.91
N ALA A 121 -9.45 19.68 9.24
CA ALA A 121 -8.51 20.38 10.10
C ALA A 121 -7.86 19.40 11.08
N GLY A 122 -6.56 19.53 11.30
CA GLY A 122 -5.90 18.90 12.43
C GLY A 122 -6.30 19.61 13.72
N LEU A 123 -6.53 18.85 14.80
CA LEU A 123 -6.90 19.40 16.10
C LEU A 123 -5.66 19.61 16.96
N GLY A 124 -5.45 20.85 17.39
CA GLY A 124 -4.30 21.25 18.18
C GLY A 124 -4.24 20.57 19.56
N PRO A 125 -3.05 20.56 20.18
CA PRO A 125 -2.74 19.71 21.31
C PRO A 125 -3.25 20.23 22.66
N ASN A 126 -3.78 21.46 22.75
CA ASN A 126 -4.12 22.10 24.04
C ASN A 126 -5.32 21.45 24.72
N ILE A 127 -6.51 21.67 24.18
CA ILE A 127 -7.79 21.21 24.73
C ILE A 127 -8.42 20.16 23.80
N GLY A 128 -8.22 20.31 22.48
CA GLY A 128 -8.87 19.49 21.47
C GLY A 128 -10.31 19.93 21.19
N TRP A 129 -11.03 19.17 20.37
CA TRP A 129 -12.45 19.39 20.12
C TRP A 129 -13.26 19.36 21.42
N PRO A 130 -14.27 20.25 21.61
CA PRO A 130 -14.84 21.21 20.67
C PRO A 130 -14.19 22.61 20.74
N ASN A 131 -12.93 22.72 21.17
CA ASN A 131 -12.29 24.03 21.30
C ASN A 131 -11.97 24.64 19.93
N ALA A 132 -12.72 25.69 19.62
CA ALA A 132 -12.52 26.62 18.53
C ALA A 132 -11.05 27.02 18.23
N GLY A 133 -10.25 27.24 19.27
CA GLY A 133 -8.87 27.70 19.15
C GLY A 133 -7.87 26.62 18.78
N ASP A 134 -8.26 25.34 18.80
CA ASP A 134 -7.41 24.22 18.39
C ASP A 134 -7.71 23.76 16.96
N ILE A 135 -8.76 24.27 16.30
CA ILE A 135 -9.10 23.89 14.92
C ILE A 135 -8.03 24.40 13.97
N GLY A 136 -7.40 23.48 13.24
CA GLY A 136 -6.37 23.78 12.26
C GLY A 136 -5.00 24.08 12.85
N GLU A 137 -4.84 23.89 14.16
CA GLU A 137 -3.54 23.99 14.85
C GLU A 137 -2.87 22.61 14.99
N GLY A 138 -3.58 21.52 14.71
CA GLY A 138 -3.03 20.17 14.70
C GLY A 138 -2.38 19.78 13.39
N SER A 139 -1.67 18.66 13.41
CA SER A 139 -1.08 18.03 12.24
C SER A 139 -2.10 17.15 11.49
N VAL A 140 -1.85 16.94 10.20
CA VAL A 140 -2.62 16.04 9.34
C VAL A 140 -1.65 15.19 8.54
N ALA A 141 -1.84 13.87 8.55
CA ALA A 141 -1.21 12.94 7.64
C ALA A 141 -2.24 12.38 6.65
N VAL A 142 -1.81 12.26 5.39
CA VAL A 142 -2.62 11.79 4.27
C VAL A 142 -1.94 10.59 3.64
N LEU A 143 -2.64 9.48 3.55
CA LEU A 143 -2.21 8.25 2.91
C LEU A 143 -3.04 8.03 1.65
N PHE A 144 -2.38 7.98 0.50
CA PHE A 144 -3.04 7.71 -0.78
C PHE A 144 -3.49 6.23 -0.88
N PRO A 145 -4.25 5.80 -1.89
CA PRO A 145 -4.45 4.37 -2.14
C PRO A 145 -3.22 3.70 -2.77
N SER A 146 -2.48 4.44 -3.60
CA SER A 146 -1.28 3.99 -4.32
C SER A 146 -0.21 5.09 -4.31
N PRO A 147 1.05 4.80 -4.72
CA PRO A 147 2.04 5.84 -4.96
C PRO A 147 1.57 6.85 -6.00
N GLN A 148 1.76 8.13 -5.72
CA GLN A 148 1.36 9.24 -6.59
C GLN A 148 2.60 9.90 -7.18
N SER A 149 2.48 10.38 -8.42
CA SER A 149 3.53 11.20 -9.03
C SER A 149 3.32 12.67 -8.75
N ARG A 150 2.07 13.08 -8.59
CA ARG A 150 1.71 14.45 -8.29
C ARG A 150 0.43 14.50 -7.49
N PHE A 151 0.30 15.55 -6.72
CA PHE A 151 -0.95 15.88 -6.06
C PHE A 151 -1.07 17.38 -5.88
N LYS A 152 -2.30 17.83 -5.64
CA LYS A 152 -2.62 19.20 -5.24
C LYS A 152 -3.65 19.18 -4.12
N PHE A 153 -3.71 20.27 -3.38
CA PHE A 153 -4.72 20.49 -2.36
C PHE A 153 -4.89 21.98 -2.11
N ASP A 154 -6.05 22.35 -1.58
CA ASP A 154 -6.33 23.70 -1.13
C ASP A 154 -5.99 23.83 0.35
N ILE A 155 -5.30 24.93 0.70
CA ILE A 155 -5.14 25.35 2.09
C ILE A 155 -5.96 26.62 2.28
N VAL A 156 -6.73 26.69 3.37
CA VAL A 156 -7.39 27.90 3.84
C VAL A 156 -6.89 28.27 5.22
N GLY A 157 -6.41 29.50 5.37
CA GLY A 157 -5.95 30.04 6.64
C GLY A 157 -4.68 30.86 6.48
N LYS A 158 -4.05 31.26 7.59
CA LYS A 158 -2.85 32.10 7.58
C LYS A 158 -1.79 31.52 8.50
N GLY A 159 -0.58 31.41 8.01
CA GLY A 159 0.51 30.87 8.79
C GLY A 159 1.67 30.43 7.91
N SER A 160 2.28 29.35 8.32
CA SER A 160 3.32 28.67 7.55
C SER A 160 3.19 27.20 7.84
N VAL A 161 3.36 26.36 6.84
CA VAL A 161 3.31 24.90 6.99
C VAL A 161 4.65 24.28 6.72
N THR A 162 4.93 23.19 7.44
CA THR A 162 5.92 22.20 7.05
C THR A 162 5.17 21.02 6.42
N ILE A 163 5.58 20.61 5.24
CA ILE A 163 5.07 19.42 4.54
C ILE A 163 6.22 18.43 4.41
N GLN A 164 6.00 17.18 4.80
CA GLN A 164 6.94 16.08 4.62
C GLN A 164 6.31 15.02 3.72
N PHE A 165 7.06 14.56 2.72
CA PHE A 165 6.60 13.61 1.72
C PHE A 165 7.27 12.26 1.95
N PHE A 166 6.52 11.15 1.86
CA PHE A 166 7.03 9.84 2.23
C PHE A 166 6.76 8.78 1.17
N ARG A 167 7.68 7.81 1.09
CA ARG A 167 7.53 6.55 0.36
C ARG A 167 6.72 5.52 1.16
N ALA A 168 6.42 4.39 0.51
CA ALA A 168 5.69 3.28 1.11
C ALA A 168 6.38 2.63 2.31
N ASP A 169 7.71 2.67 2.35
CA ASP A 169 8.53 2.15 3.44
C ASP A 169 8.73 3.15 4.59
N GLY A 170 8.08 4.31 4.54
CA GLY A 170 8.22 5.37 5.54
C GLY A 170 9.43 6.28 5.34
N SER A 171 10.27 6.05 4.33
CA SER A 171 11.40 6.93 4.04
C SER A 171 10.94 8.31 3.53
N LEU A 172 11.67 9.35 3.94
CA LEU A 172 11.40 10.74 3.56
C LEU A 172 11.90 11.01 2.14
N LEU A 173 11.03 11.53 1.28
CA LEU A 173 11.36 12.03 -0.07
C LEU A 173 11.89 13.46 0.00
N ASP A 174 11.15 14.35 0.67
CA ASP A 174 11.52 15.75 0.81
C ASP A 174 10.76 16.43 1.95
N THR A 175 11.16 17.66 2.30
CA THR A 175 10.44 18.56 3.20
C THR A 175 10.32 19.96 2.61
N CYS A 176 9.09 20.45 2.49
CA CYS A 176 8.78 21.79 2.00
C CYS A 176 8.24 22.68 3.11
N ASN A 177 8.69 23.94 3.14
CA ASN A 177 8.15 24.97 4.03
C ASN A 177 7.45 26.05 3.20
N ILE A 178 6.18 26.31 3.51
CA ILE A 178 5.34 27.16 2.67
C ILE A 178 4.64 28.22 3.51
N PRO A 179 4.83 29.51 3.20
CA PRO A 179 4.04 30.56 3.81
C PRO A 179 2.60 30.51 3.26
N THR A 180 1.60 30.57 4.14
CA THR A 180 0.19 30.59 3.76
C THR A 180 -0.39 31.97 4.06
N THR A 181 -1.00 32.59 3.05
CA THR A 181 -1.42 33.99 3.13
C THR A 181 -2.94 34.18 3.22
N ASP A 182 -3.73 33.24 2.69
CA ASP A 182 -5.20 33.14 2.72
C ASP A 182 -5.59 31.76 2.12
N GLN A 183 -6.60 31.67 1.23
CA GLN A 183 -6.91 30.47 0.46
C GLN A 183 -6.02 30.35 -0.78
N LYS A 184 -5.33 29.21 -0.94
CA LYS A 184 -4.50 28.93 -2.12
C LYS A 184 -4.38 27.42 -2.37
N THR A 185 -4.40 27.04 -3.64
CA THR A 185 -4.03 25.69 -4.09
C THR A 185 -2.51 25.55 -4.16
N TYR A 186 -2.00 24.48 -3.59
CA TYR A 186 -0.61 24.05 -3.72
C TYR A 186 -0.58 22.70 -4.40
N GLY A 187 0.45 22.44 -5.20
CA GLY A 187 0.68 21.11 -5.72
C GLY A 187 2.15 20.81 -5.86
N PHE A 188 2.42 19.52 -5.91
CA PHE A 188 3.75 18.95 -5.87
C PHE A 188 3.80 17.79 -6.85
N ARG A 189 4.97 17.59 -7.45
CA ARG A 189 5.28 16.40 -8.23
C ARG A 189 6.59 15.79 -7.76
N CYS A 190 6.69 14.48 -7.87
CA CYS A 190 7.93 13.75 -7.74
C CYS A 190 8.73 13.91 -9.04
N THR A 191 10.03 14.18 -8.92
CA THR A 191 10.94 14.30 -10.07
C THR A 191 11.66 13.00 -10.40
N SER A 192 11.48 11.96 -9.59
CA SER A 192 12.00 10.63 -9.88
C SER A 192 11.30 10.02 -11.09
N GLU A 193 12.00 9.14 -11.80
CA GLU A 193 11.42 8.36 -12.91
C GLU A 193 10.36 7.37 -12.41
N ASN A 194 10.42 6.99 -11.12
CA ASN A 194 9.45 6.16 -10.43
C ASN A 194 8.76 6.97 -9.31
N PRO A 195 7.62 7.62 -9.61
CA PRO A 195 6.68 8.19 -8.65
C PRO A 195 6.46 7.37 -7.38
N GLU A 196 6.89 7.89 -6.23
CA GLU A 196 6.87 7.16 -4.96
C GLU A 196 6.16 7.90 -3.82
N ILE A 197 5.39 8.96 -4.10
CA ILE A 197 4.67 9.69 -3.03
C ILE A 197 3.53 8.81 -2.51
N ARG A 198 3.80 8.03 -1.46
CA ARG A 198 2.79 7.19 -0.81
C ARG A 198 1.89 8.01 0.10
N GLY A 199 2.42 9.07 0.69
CA GLY A 199 1.67 9.96 1.55
C GLY A 199 2.46 11.21 1.93
N PHE A 200 1.80 12.12 2.64
CA PHE A 200 2.45 13.31 3.19
C PHE A 200 1.88 13.67 4.56
N SER A 201 2.69 14.33 5.39
CA SER A 201 2.22 14.95 6.62
C SER A 201 2.42 16.46 6.57
N ILE A 202 1.46 17.21 7.08
CA ILE A 202 1.45 18.67 7.09
C ILE A 202 1.12 19.17 8.49
N HIS A 203 1.86 20.17 8.98
CA HIS A 203 1.57 20.84 10.24
C HIS A 203 1.87 22.34 10.18
N ASN A 204 1.11 23.12 10.94
CA ASN A 204 1.31 24.56 11.06
C ASN A 204 2.53 24.86 11.96
N ILE A 205 3.35 25.82 11.59
CA ILE A 205 4.51 26.28 12.37
C ILE A 205 4.39 27.75 12.82
N ALA A 206 3.23 28.38 12.59
CA ALA A 206 2.97 29.78 12.91
C ALA A 206 1.71 29.93 13.78
N PRO A 207 1.75 30.71 14.88
CA PRO A 207 0.61 30.86 15.76
C PRO A 207 -0.52 31.71 15.15
N GLY A 208 -1.77 31.37 15.47
CA GLY A 208 -2.91 32.29 15.39
C GLY A 208 -3.67 32.31 14.06
N GLY A 209 -3.66 31.19 13.34
CA GLY A 209 -4.33 31.08 12.05
C GLY A 209 -4.46 29.62 11.64
N GLY A 210 -5.30 28.89 12.36
CA GLY A 210 -5.62 27.50 12.04
C GLY A 210 -5.87 27.27 10.55
N LEU A 211 -5.39 26.14 10.07
CA LEU A 211 -5.40 25.76 8.66
C LEU A 211 -6.45 24.68 8.41
N LEU A 212 -7.18 24.85 7.30
CA LEU A 212 -8.11 23.88 6.77
C LEU A 212 -7.57 23.37 5.43
N TYR A 213 -7.81 22.09 5.15
CA TYR A 213 -7.37 21.40 3.94
C TYR A 213 -8.58 20.87 3.18
N ASP A 214 -8.61 21.10 1.87
CA ASP A 214 -9.71 20.71 1.00
C ASP A 214 -9.19 20.30 -0.40
N ASN A 215 -10.03 19.66 -1.20
CA ASN A 215 -9.78 19.30 -2.60
C ASN A 215 -8.44 18.60 -2.82
N ILE A 216 -8.15 17.56 -2.02
CA ILE A 216 -6.93 16.77 -2.17
C ILE A 216 -7.10 15.91 -3.43
N CYS A 217 -6.46 16.34 -4.51
CA CYS A 217 -6.47 15.65 -5.79
C CYS A 217 -5.10 15.05 -6.05
N SER A 218 -5.06 13.79 -6.49
CA SER A 218 -3.82 13.11 -6.83
C SER A 218 -3.91 12.50 -8.21
N ALA A 219 -2.74 12.36 -8.82
CA ALA A 219 -2.58 11.53 -9.99
C ALA A 219 -1.39 10.61 -9.73
N ALA A 220 -1.61 9.33 -9.97
CA ALA A 220 -0.53 8.47 -10.32
C ALA A 220 -0.18 8.87 -11.76
N ASP A 221 1.00 9.41 -12.02
CA ASP A 221 1.53 9.20 -13.36
C ASP A 221 1.51 7.69 -13.51
N THR A 222 0.77 7.25 -14.52
CA THR A 222 1.00 5.96 -15.12
C THR A 222 2.45 6.01 -15.63
N VAL A 223 3.42 5.87 -14.73
CA VAL A 223 4.68 5.18 -15.06
C VAL A 223 4.17 3.94 -15.73
N ASP A 224 4.44 3.78 -17.03
CA ASP A 224 3.92 2.71 -17.89
C ASP A 224 3.79 1.43 -17.07
N GLN A 225 2.62 1.26 -16.44
CA GLN A 225 2.51 0.31 -15.36
C GLN A 225 2.52 -0.99 -16.12
N MET A 226 3.59 -1.77 -15.99
CA MET A 226 3.77 -2.99 -16.75
C MET A 226 2.99 -4.12 -16.10
N ILE A 227 2.70 -4.01 -14.79
CA ILE A 227 2.03 -5.05 -14.02
C ILE A 227 1.15 -4.49 -12.90
N THR A 228 0.04 -5.17 -12.63
CA THR A 228 -0.71 -5.03 -11.37
C THR A 228 -0.74 -6.37 -10.66
N VAL A 229 -0.81 -6.35 -9.33
CA VAL A 229 -0.83 -7.55 -8.51
C VAL A 229 -2.00 -7.48 -7.55
N THR A 230 -2.79 -8.55 -7.47
CA THR A 230 -3.82 -8.75 -6.45
C THR A 230 -3.63 -10.09 -5.77
N LYS A 231 -4.15 -10.24 -4.55
CA LYS A 231 -4.05 -11.48 -3.77
C LYS A 231 -5.42 -11.85 -3.20
N ASP A 232 -5.75 -13.13 -3.21
CA ASP A 232 -7.05 -13.63 -2.80
C ASP A 232 -6.96 -15.06 -2.22
N TYR A 233 -7.75 -15.37 -1.20
CA TYR A 233 -7.80 -16.68 -0.52
C TYR A 233 -9.09 -17.43 -0.74
N ARG A 234 -9.98 -16.87 -1.55
CA ARG A 234 -11.32 -17.39 -1.72
C ARG A 234 -11.38 -18.70 -2.46
N TYR A 235 -10.33 -19.12 -3.15
CA TYR A 235 -10.52 -20.15 -4.15
C TYR A 235 -10.47 -21.56 -3.56
N ALA A 236 -11.45 -22.36 -3.94
CA ALA A 236 -11.56 -23.79 -3.72
C ALA A 236 -12.02 -24.47 -5.02
N ASP A 237 -12.01 -25.81 -5.05
CA ASP A 237 -12.44 -26.62 -6.21
C ASP A 237 -11.88 -26.11 -7.55
N VAL A 238 -10.60 -25.76 -7.54
CA VAL A 238 -9.97 -25.14 -8.71
C VAL A 238 -9.70 -26.19 -9.78
N CYS A 239 -10.10 -25.87 -11.01
CA CYS A 239 -9.81 -26.64 -12.21
C CYS A 239 -9.09 -25.76 -13.25
N PHE A 240 -8.14 -26.37 -13.97
CA PHE A 240 -7.39 -25.76 -15.06
C PHE A 240 -7.29 -26.74 -16.22
N GLU A 241 -7.26 -26.22 -17.45
CA GLU A 241 -6.93 -27.02 -18.63
C GLU A 241 -5.44 -27.39 -18.58
N GLN A 242 -5.12 -28.65 -18.84
CA GLN A 242 -3.76 -29.17 -18.90
C GLN A 242 -3.41 -29.56 -20.32
N ASP A 243 -2.15 -29.33 -20.69
CA ASP A 243 -1.55 -29.88 -21.91
C ASP A 243 -1.30 -31.37 -21.68
N ASN A 244 -2.24 -32.21 -22.14
CA ASN A 244 -2.30 -33.62 -21.78
C ASN A 244 -1.28 -34.47 -22.56
N ASP A 245 -0.78 -33.98 -23.70
CA ASP A 245 0.21 -34.67 -24.51
C ASP A 245 1.58 -33.97 -24.63
N GLY A 246 1.67 -32.73 -24.14
CA GLY A 246 2.90 -31.97 -23.96
C GLY A 246 3.39 -31.24 -25.21
N ASP A 247 2.52 -31.00 -26.19
CA ASP A 247 2.87 -30.34 -27.44
C ASP A 247 2.64 -28.81 -27.44
N GLY A 248 2.02 -28.30 -26.37
CA GLY A 248 1.71 -26.89 -26.16
C GLY A 248 0.40 -26.41 -26.81
N LEU A 249 -0.43 -27.30 -27.35
CA LEU A 249 -1.72 -27.00 -27.98
C LEU A 249 -2.90 -27.42 -27.10
N PHE A 250 -3.23 -26.57 -26.13
CA PHE A 250 -4.34 -26.81 -25.20
C PHE A 250 -5.74 -26.87 -25.86
N ASP A 251 -5.90 -26.36 -27.09
CA ASP A 251 -7.20 -26.31 -27.77
C ASP A 251 -7.58 -27.63 -28.47
N GLU A 252 -6.65 -28.58 -28.58
CA GLU A 252 -6.92 -29.93 -29.11
C GLU A 252 -7.12 -31.01 -28.04
N ASP A 253 -6.79 -30.70 -26.78
CA ASP A 253 -6.95 -31.61 -25.66
C ASP A 253 -8.42 -31.81 -25.26
N ASP A 254 -8.70 -32.96 -24.66
CA ASP A 254 -10.00 -33.21 -24.04
C ASP A 254 -10.20 -32.18 -22.90
N VAL A 255 -11.32 -31.46 -22.95
CA VAL A 255 -11.69 -30.46 -21.93
C VAL A 255 -11.64 -31.09 -20.53
N ASP A 256 -10.71 -30.61 -19.71
CA ASP A 256 -10.48 -31.10 -18.35
C ASP A 256 -11.51 -30.50 -17.37
N CYS A 257 -12.00 -29.30 -17.68
CA CYS A 257 -12.85 -28.52 -16.79
C CYS A 257 -14.25 -28.27 -17.34
N PRO A 258 -15.31 -28.43 -16.52
CA PRO A 258 -16.62 -27.93 -16.89
C PRO A 258 -16.58 -26.43 -17.25
N ALA A 259 -17.25 -26.05 -18.34
CA ALA A 259 -17.26 -24.65 -18.77
C ALA A 259 -17.71 -23.71 -17.64
N GLY A 260 -16.89 -22.69 -17.36
CA GLY A 260 -17.17 -21.68 -16.32
C GLY A 260 -16.68 -22.03 -14.92
N THR A 261 -15.96 -23.15 -14.73
CA THR A 261 -15.32 -23.48 -13.44
C THR A 261 -13.83 -23.12 -13.40
N TYR A 262 -13.34 -22.34 -14.38
CA TYR A 262 -11.95 -21.94 -14.46
C TYR A 262 -11.57 -21.03 -13.30
N GLY A 263 -10.57 -21.44 -12.54
CA GLY A 263 -10.03 -20.66 -11.42
C GLY A 263 -10.70 -20.88 -10.06
N GLY A 264 -11.73 -21.71 -9.99
CA GLY A 264 -12.32 -22.25 -8.75
C GLY A 264 -13.49 -21.45 -8.16
N ASP A 265 -14.15 -22.08 -7.20
CA ASP A 265 -15.28 -21.53 -6.44
C ASP A 265 -14.81 -20.71 -5.25
N ALA A 266 -15.59 -19.69 -4.90
CA ALA A 266 -15.37 -18.92 -3.68
C ALA A 266 -15.68 -19.75 -2.42
N LEU A 267 -14.85 -19.63 -1.39
CA LEU A 267 -15.08 -20.18 -0.08
C LEU A 267 -16.38 -19.59 0.49
N PRO A 268 -17.19 -20.38 1.21
CA PRO A 268 -18.37 -19.86 1.87
C PRO A 268 -17.99 -18.76 2.86
N MET A 269 -18.83 -17.75 3.01
CA MET A 269 -18.68 -16.71 4.02
C MET A 269 -19.63 -16.95 5.20
N ASP A 270 -19.27 -16.48 6.39
CA ASP A 270 -20.19 -16.39 7.53
C ASP A 270 -20.88 -15.03 7.63
N ASP A 271 -21.73 -14.85 8.65
CA ASP A 271 -22.52 -13.62 8.87
C ASP A 271 -21.66 -12.38 9.25
N GLU A 272 -20.35 -12.58 9.45
CA GLU A 272 -19.35 -11.55 9.74
C GLU A 272 -18.40 -11.33 8.54
N ASP A 273 -18.79 -11.76 7.34
CA ASP A 273 -18.04 -11.65 6.08
C ASP A 273 -16.65 -12.33 6.10
N ASN A 274 -16.48 -13.37 6.93
CA ASN A 274 -15.24 -14.13 6.99
C ASN A 274 -15.32 -15.39 6.13
N TYR A 275 -14.23 -15.73 5.43
CA TYR A 275 -14.13 -16.97 4.69
C TYR A 275 -14.05 -18.19 5.61
N LEU A 276 -14.94 -19.15 5.37
CA LEU A 276 -15.14 -20.31 6.21
C LEU A 276 -14.45 -21.53 5.58
N LEU A 277 -13.71 -22.26 6.41
CA LEU A 277 -13.26 -23.62 6.14
C LEU A 277 -13.77 -24.48 7.29
N GLU A 278 -14.53 -25.53 6.98
CA GLU A 278 -15.13 -26.36 8.02
C GLU A 278 -14.26 -27.58 8.27
N ALA A 279 -13.91 -27.86 9.53
CA ALA A 279 -13.18 -29.07 9.87
C ALA A 279 -14.13 -30.25 9.92
N VAL A 280 -13.80 -31.30 9.19
CA VAL A 280 -14.50 -32.58 9.26
C VAL A 280 -13.85 -33.41 10.36
N VAL A 281 -14.57 -33.62 11.47
CA VAL A 281 -14.06 -34.32 12.65
C VAL A 281 -14.63 -35.74 12.73
N SER A 282 -13.81 -36.73 13.10
CA SER A 282 -14.26 -38.11 13.32
C SER A 282 -14.84 -38.33 14.72
N LYS A 283 -15.41 -39.53 14.95
CA LYS A 283 -16.06 -39.91 16.23
C LYS A 283 -15.14 -39.88 17.46
N ASP A 284 -13.83 -39.84 17.26
CA ASP A 284 -12.78 -39.73 18.27
C ASP A 284 -12.26 -38.28 18.41
N ASP A 285 -13.06 -37.30 17.95
CA ASP A 285 -12.77 -35.87 17.97
C ASP A 285 -11.49 -35.48 17.22
N LYS A 286 -11.08 -36.27 16.22
CA LYS A 286 -9.90 -35.99 15.40
C LYS A 286 -10.26 -35.36 14.06
N VAL A 287 -9.52 -34.34 13.63
CA VAL A 287 -9.69 -33.72 12.32
C VAL A 287 -9.31 -34.71 11.21
N ARG A 288 -10.15 -34.85 10.19
CA ARG A 288 -9.96 -35.76 9.04
C ARG A 288 -9.66 -35.02 7.76
N SER A 289 -10.38 -33.94 7.51
CA SER A 289 -10.24 -33.07 6.36
C SER A 289 -10.81 -31.70 6.69
N TYR A 290 -10.66 -30.76 5.76
CA TYR A 290 -11.52 -29.58 5.72
C TYR A 290 -12.63 -29.79 4.69
N ASN A 291 -13.64 -28.91 4.67
CA ASN A 291 -14.61 -28.74 3.59
C ASN A 291 -14.31 -27.36 2.99
N PRO A 292 -13.99 -27.25 1.70
CA PRO A 292 -14.07 -28.28 0.64
C PRO A 292 -12.88 -29.26 0.54
N GLY A 293 -11.95 -29.23 1.50
CA GLY A 293 -10.83 -30.19 1.59
C GLY A 293 -9.49 -29.59 1.27
N GLN A 294 -9.47 -28.64 0.34
CA GLN A 294 -8.34 -27.81 -0.02
C GLN A 294 -8.81 -26.39 -0.32
N TYR A 295 -7.92 -25.44 -0.19
CA TYR A 295 -8.14 -24.05 -0.61
C TYR A 295 -6.84 -23.48 -1.16
N TYR A 296 -6.92 -22.33 -1.80
CA TYR A 296 -5.80 -21.74 -2.52
C TYR A 296 -5.60 -20.29 -2.12
N ALA A 297 -4.34 -19.92 -1.87
CA ALA A 297 -3.91 -18.54 -1.98
C ALA A 297 -3.59 -18.27 -3.44
N VAL A 298 -4.14 -17.21 -4.00
CA VAL A 298 -4.02 -16.89 -5.41
C VAL A 298 -3.45 -15.49 -5.54
N SER A 299 -2.23 -15.43 -6.07
CA SER A 299 -1.62 -14.19 -6.51
C SER A 299 -1.93 -14.01 -7.99
N THR A 300 -2.66 -12.94 -8.33
CA THR A 300 -3.02 -12.61 -9.71
C THR A 300 -2.16 -11.44 -10.18
N VAL A 301 -1.51 -11.60 -11.32
CA VAL A 301 -0.69 -10.58 -11.96
C VAL A 301 -1.27 -10.29 -13.33
N THR A 302 -1.76 -9.07 -13.55
CA THR A 302 -2.18 -8.61 -14.88
C THR A 302 -1.04 -7.83 -15.50
N VAL A 303 -0.55 -8.32 -16.63
CA VAL A 303 0.51 -7.71 -17.43
C VAL A 303 -0.13 -6.67 -18.35
N LEU A 304 0.27 -5.43 -18.20
CA LEU A 304 -0.31 -4.27 -18.89
C LEU A 304 0.53 -3.83 -20.10
N ALA A 305 1.82 -4.21 -20.14
CA ALA A 305 2.74 -4.00 -21.25
C ALA A 305 3.60 -5.25 -21.50
N ASP A 306 4.17 -5.43 -22.69
CA ASP A 306 5.06 -6.56 -22.97
C ASP A 306 6.27 -6.55 -22.04
N VAL A 307 6.53 -7.65 -21.33
CA VAL A 307 7.63 -7.78 -20.37
C VAL A 307 8.59 -8.90 -20.79
N ALA A 308 9.89 -8.59 -20.81
CA ALA A 308 10.93 -9.55 -21.20
C ALA A 308 11.08 -10.68 -20.17
N THR A 309 11.03 -10.34 -18.89
CA THR A 309 11.05 -11.27 -17.76
C THR A 309 10.02 -10.80 -16.75
N LEU A 310 9.24 -11.73 -16.20
CA LEU A 310 8.32 -11.51 -15.11
C LEU A 310 8.66 -12.50 -13.99
N THR A 311 9.11 -11.98 -12.86
CA THR A 311 9.27 -12.77 -11.64
C THR A 311 8.05 -12.54 -10.76
N ILE A 312 7.43 -13.59 -10.23
CA ILE A 312 6.36 -13.52 -9.24
C ILE A 312 6.81 -14.25 -7.99
N GLU A 313 6.72 -13.61 -6.84
CA GLU A 313 7.01 -14.18 -5.52
C GLU A 313 5.80 -14.05 -4.62
N ASP A 314 5.40 -15.16 -4.01
CA ASP A 314 4.29 -15.27 -3.06
C ASP A 314 4.85 -15.71 -1.70
N VAL A 315 4.69 -14.87 -0.68
CA VAL A 315 4.96 -15.21 0.71
C VAL A 315 3.68 -15.77 1.32
N PHE A 316 3.71 -17.04 1.76
CA PHE A 316 2.51 -17.78 2.10
C PHE A 316 2.43 -18.33 3.55
N TRP A 317 3.32 -17.88 4.43
CA TRP A 317 3.58 -18.56 5.71
C TRP A 317 2.68 -18.17 6.90
N ASP A 318 1.98 -17.03 6.90
CA ASP A 318 1.46 -16.52 8.20
C ASP A 318 0.31 -17.35 8.82
N CYS A 319 -0.38 -18.20 8.07
CA CYS A 319 -1.31 -19.18 8.64
C CYS A 319 -0.67 -20.55 8.93
N ALA A 320 0.55 -20.80 8.45
CA ALA A 320 1.30 -22.02 8.76
C ALA A 320 1.81 -22.00 10.21
N ASP A 321 2.17 -20.83 10.75
CA ASP A 321 2.58 -20.66 12.15
C ASP A 321 1.45 -20.96 13.17
N ALA A 322 0.19 -20.88 12.73
CA ALA A 322 -0.95 -21.28 13.55
C ALA A 322 -1.23 -22.80 13.49
N ASP A 323 -0.42 -23.58 12.76
CA ASP A 323 -0.60 -25.02 12.52
C ASP A 323 -1.99 -25.42 11.98
N ILE A 324 -2.72 -24.48 11.37
CA ILE A 324 -4.06 -24.74 10.83
C ILE A 324 -4.02 -25.22 9.39
N SER A 325 -3.00 -24.84 8.63
CA SER A 325 -2.89 -25.18 7.21
C SER A 325 -1.48 -25.59 6.84
N THR A 326 -1.38 -26.54 5.92
CA THR A 326 -0.10 -27.01 5.37
C THR A 326 -0.20 -27.09 3.86
N LEU A 327 0.93 -26.90 3.16
CA LEU A 327 0.99 -27.08 1.73
C LEU A 327 0.68 -28.54 1.37
N ILE A 328 -0.19 -28.73 0.38
CA ILE A 328 -0.50 -30.06 -0.15
C ILE A 328 -0.32 -30.12 -1.68
N PRO A 329 0.40 -31.13 -2.20
CA PRO A 329 1.25 -32.05 -1.46
C PRO A 329 2.44 -31.32 -0.82
N SER A 330 2.99 -31.84 0.27
CA SER A 330 4.20 -31.27 0.89
C SER A 330 5.44 -31.42 0.01
N GLN A 331 5.38 -32.31 -0.99
CA GLN A 331 6.38 -32.51 -2.03
C GLN A 331 5.66 -32.86 -3.34
N GLY A 332 6.06 -32.24 -4.46
CA GLY A 332 5.52 -32.51 -5.80
C GLY A 332 4.84 -31.31 -6.45
N GLY A 333 4.47 -31.44 -7.73
CA GLY A 333 4.07 -30.30 -8.59
C GLY A 333 2.82 -29.56 -8.15
N GLY A 334 1.84 -30.27 -7.56
CA GLY A 334 0.53 -29.70 -7.25
C GLY A 334 0.46 -28.72 -6.06
N SER A 335 1.58 -28.40 -5.40
CA SER A 335 1.59 -27.47 -4.26
C SER A 335 1.56 -26.01 -4.70
N VAL A 336 2.15 -25.73 -5.86
CA VAL A 336 2.12 -24.43 -6.53
C VAL A 336 1.85 -24.67 -8.00
N VAL A 337 0.83 -24.01 -8.53
CA VAL A 337 0.43 -24.10 -9.94
C VAL A 337 0.42 -22.71 -10.54
N ILE A 338 1.03 -22.54 -11.71
CA ILE A 338 1.05 -21.28 -12.45
C ILE A 338 0.14 -21.44 -13.64
N VAL A 339 -0.84 -20.55 -13.76
CA VAL A 339 -1.77 -20.55 -14.88
C VAL A 339 -1.73 -19.23 -15.62
N GLN A 340 -2.00 -19.31 -16.91
CA GLN A 340 -2.07 -18.19 -17.82
C GLN A 340 -3.48 -18.07 -18.38
N ILE A 341 -3.98 -16.84 -18.43
CA ILE A 341 -5.20 -16.46 -19.16
C ILE A 341 -4.75 -15.45 -20.22
N GLY A 342 -4.93 -15.82 -21.50
CA GLY A 342 -4.47 -15.03 -22.62
C GLY A 342 -5.27 -13.73 -22.82
N PRO A 343 -4.66 -12.67 -23.40
CA PRO A 343 -5.34 -11.39 -23.65
C PRO A 343 -6.54 -11.51 -24.61
N ASP A 344 -6.51 -12.51 -25.49
CA ASP A 344 -7.50 -12.74 -26.54
C ASP A 344 -8.45 -13.91 -26.21
N ASP A 345 -8.48 -14.39 -24.95
CA ASP A 345 -9.36 -15.48 -24.54
C ASP A 345 -10.69 -14.93 -23.99
N PRO A 346 -11.77 -14.86 -24.79
CA PRO A 346 -13.05 -14.31 -24.36
C PRO A 346 -13.76 -15.19 -23.33
N ALA A 347 -13.29 -16.42 -23.12
CA ALA A 347 -13.85 -17.36 -22.15
C ALA A 347 -13.06 -17.39 -20.83
N GLU A 348 -11.99 -16.59 -20.72
CA GLU A 348 -11.09 -16.55 -19.56
C GLU A 348 -10.58 -17.94 -19.17
N VAL A 349 -10.31 -18.80 -20.15
CA VAL A 349 -9.79 -20.15 -19.89
C VAL A 349 -8.41 -20.03 -19.25
N ALA A 350 -8.24 -20.72 -18.12
CA ALA A 350 -6.99 -20.76 -17.38
C ALA A 350 -6.22 -22.02 -17.75
N TYR A 351 -5.08 -21.83 -18.44
CA TYR A 351 -4.19 -22.90 -18.86
C TYR A 351 -3.07 -23.07 -17.84
N GLN A 352 -2.87 -24.29 -17.34
CA GLN A 352 -1.71 -24.59 -16.50
C GLN A 352 -0.44 -24.57 -17.35
N ILE A 353 0.45 -23.61 -17.07
CA ILE A 353 1.71 -23.45 -17.81
C ILE A 353 2.93 -23.97 -17.06
N LEU A 354 2.91 -23.95 -15.72
CA LEU A 354 3.98 -24.47 -14.86
C LEU A 354 3.42 -24.98 -13.54
N ASP A 355 4.23 -25.75 -12.83
CA ASP A 355 3.94 -26.28 -11.50
C ASP A 355 5.19 -26.30 -10.60
N ALA A 356 5.06 -26.74 -9.36
CA ALA A 356 6.17 -26.79 -8.41
C ALA A 356 7.32 -27.77 -8.79
N GLN A 357 7.17 -28.59 -9.83
CA GLN A 357 8.26 -29.42 -10.38
C GLN A 357 8.98 -28.76 -11.54
N SER A 358 8.41 -27.70 -12.09
CA SER A 358 8.98 -26.96 -13.21
C SER A 358 10.23 -26.21 -12.76
N ALA A 359 11.29 -26.22 -13.58
CA ALA A 359 12.58 -25.62 -13.22
C ALA A 359 12.51 -24.10 -12.96
N ALA A 360 11.51 -23.42 -13.54
CA ALA A 360 11.25 -22.01 -13.34
C ALA A 360 10.53 -21.69 -12.01
N VAL A 361 10.03 -22.70 -11.30
CA VAL A 361 9.30 -22.56 -10.03
C VAL A 361 10.18 -23.03 -8.88
N THR A 362 10.36 -22.18 -7.86
CA THR A 362 11.04 -22.50 -6.61
C THR A 362 10.06 -22.41 -5.46
N VAL A 363 10.01 -23.45 -4.63
CA VAL A 363 9.20 -23.45 -3.39
C VAL A 363 10.15 -23.61 -2.21
N ASP A 364 10.23 -22.57 -1.37
CA ASP A 364 11.01 -22.55 -0.15
C ASP A 364 10.08 -22.76 1.04
N LEU A 365 10.06 -23.98 1.56
CA LEU A 365 9.22 -24.35 2.71
C LEU A 365 9.76 -23.80 4.04
N GLU A 366 11.04 -23.43 4.12
CA GLU A 366 11.63 -22.90 5.35
C GLU A 366 11.24 -21.43 5.54
N ASN A 367 11.21 -20.67 4.44
CA ASN A 367 10.78 -19.27 4.44
C ASN A 367 9.31 -19.08 4.05
N GLY A 368 8.63 -20.17 3.67
CA GLY A 368 7.24 -20.16 3.20
C GLY A 368 7.02 -19.26 2.00
N THR A 369 7.87 -19.39 0.98
CA THR A 369 7.77 -18.61 -0.26
C THR A 369 7.67 -19.48 -1.50
N ALA A 370 6.90 -19.03 -2.49
CA ALA A 370 6.82 -19.62 -3.82
C ALA A 370 7.24 -18.56 -4.84
N LYS A 371 8.12 -18.92 -5.77
CA LYS A 371 8.64 -18.00 -6.77
C LYS A 371 8.58 -18.63 -8.16
N VAL A 372 8.17 -17.86 -9.16
CA VAL A 372 8.25 -18.24 -10.58
C VAL A 372 8.94 -17.15 -11.39
N GLU A 373 9.72 -17.55 -12.39
CA GLU A 373 10.26 -16.67 -13.42
C GLU A 373 9.68 -17.04 -14.80
N LEU A 374 9.03 -16.10 -15.46
CA LEU A 374 8.45 -16.23 -16.79
C LEU A 374 9.18 -15.30 -17.75
N THR A 375 9.27 -15.68 -19.03
CA THR A 375 9.92 -14.87 -20.07
C THR A 375 8.93 -14.50 -21.17
N GLU A 376 9.13 -13.34 -21.78
CA GLU A 376 8.38 -12.83 -22.94
C GLU A 376 6.86 -12.75 -22.74
N VAL A 377 6.41 -12.37 -21.55
CA VAL A 377 4.98 -12.30 -21.23
C VAL A 377 4.35 -11.08 -21.92
N LYS A 378 3.24 -11.31 -22.64
CA LYS A 378 2.58 -10.29 -23.47
C LYS A 378 1.65 -9.38 -22.68
N ALA A 379 1.51 -8.14 -23.14
CA ALA A 379 0.50 -7.21 -22.65
C ALA A 379 -0.90 -7.83 -22.73
N GLY A 380 -1.71 -7.57 -21.71
CA GLY A 380 -3.05 -8.13 -21.50
C GLY A 380 -3.07 -9.55 -20.94
N THR A 381 -1.92 -10.23 -20.78
CA THR A 381 -1.86 -11.56 -20.17
C THR A 381 -2.17 -11.46 -18.67
N THR A 382 -2.98 -12.37 -18.14
CA THR A 382 -3.12 -12.56 -16.70
C THR A 382 -2.45 -13.84 -16.27
N ILE A 383 -1.52 -13.73 -15.32
CA ILE A 383 -0.85 -14.86 -14.68
C ILE A 383 -1.44 -15.04 -13.28
N ARG A 384 -1.79 -16.26 -12.90
CA ARG A 384 -2.17 -16.58 -11.52
C ARG A 384 -1.26 -17.65 -10.95
N MET A 385 -0.72 -17.38 -9.76
CA MET A 385 -0.01 -18.37 -8.95
C MET A 385 -0.97 -18.89 -7.88
N TYR A 386 -1.31 -20.17 -7.97
CA TYR A 386 -2.14 -20.89 -7.01
C TYR A 386 -1.25 -21.65 -6.04
N VAL A 387 -1.25 -21.25 -4.78
CA VAL A 387 -0.58 -21.95 -3.69
C VAL A 387 -1.61 -22.77 -2.91
N LYS A 388 -1.44 -24.09 -2.92
CA LYS A 388 -2.47 -25.04 -2.48
C LYS A 388 -2.29 -25.47 -1.03
N PHE A 389 -3.33 -25.27 -0.24
CA PHE A 389 -3.38 -25.59 1.18
C PHE A 389 -4.35 -26.71 1.51
N GLY A 390 -4.02 -27.44 2.56
CA GLY A 390 -4.82 -28.51 3.14
C GLY A 390 -4.73 -28.54 4.67
N PRO A 391 -5.39 -29.53 5.30
CA PRO A 391 -5.52 -29.60 6.74
C PRO A 391 -4.22 -30.02 7.44
N ALA A 392 -3.55 -29.07 8.09
CA ALA A 392 -2.40 -29.37 8.95
C ALA A 392 -2.81 -30.16 10.20
N LEU A 393 -4.02 -29.91 10.72
CA LEU A 393 -4.53 -30.59 11.91
C LEU A 393 -4.98 -32.05 11.67
N ARG A 394 -4.80 -32.60 10.46
CA ARG A 394 -5.27 -33.96 10.15
C ARG A 394 -4.69 -34.98 11.13
N GLY A 395 -5.58 -35.63 11.90
CA GLY A 395 -5.26 -36.64 12.91
C GLY A 395 -5.11 -36.10 14.33
N GLU A 396 -5.08 -34.78 14.50
CA GLU A 396 -5.04 -34.09 15.78
C GLU A 396 -6.44 -33.96 16.40
N LEU A 397 -6.49 -33.85 17.73
CA LEU A 397 -7.73 -33.60 18.46
C LEU A 397 -8.24 -32.18 18.17
N TRP A 398 -9.54 -32.07 17.90
CA TRP A 398 -10.18 -30.78 17.68
C TRP A 398 -10.28 -30.00 19.00
N ALA A 399 -9.57 -28.87 19.06
CA ALA A 399 -9.47 -28.03 20.26
C ALA A 399 -10.50 -26.88 20.30
N GLY A 400 -11.38 -26.79 19.30
CA GLY A 400 -12.32 -25.68 19.12
C GLY A 400 -11.86 -24.70 18.04
N PRO A 401 -12.64 -23.64 17.76
CA PRO A 401 -12.39 -22.71 16.66
C PRO A 401 -11.01 -22.05 16.75
N ILE A 402 -10.34 -21.91 15.60
CA ILE A 402 -9.04 -21.25 15.46
C ILE A 402 -9.15 -20.27 14.30
N SER A 403 -8.59 -19.07 14.47
CA SER A 403 -8.46 -18.07 13.42
C SER A 403 -7.00 -17.70 13.22
N CYS A 404 -6.50 -17.76 11.98
CA CYS A 404 -5.36 -16.92 11.57
C CYS A 404 -5.90 -15.64 10.94
N ALA A 405 -5.13 -14.57 11.01
CA ALA A 405 -5.18 -13.50 10.03
C ALA A 405 -3.83 -13.53 9.32
N SER A 406 -3.83 -13.66 8.00
CA SER A 406 -2.59 -13.65 7.23
C SER A 406 -2.40 -12.32 6.54
N THR A 407 -1.16 -11.82 6.51
CA THR A 407 -0.74 -10.65 5.74
C THR A 407 0.25 -11.15 4.70
N MET A 408 -0.26 -11.90 3.74
CA MET A 408 0.60 -12.52 2.74
C MET A 408 0.88 -11.51 1.64
N THR A 409 2.13 -11.37 1.24
CA THR A 409 2.54 -10.42 0.18
C THR A 409 2.76 -11.17 -1.12
N ALA A 410 2.26 -10.62 -2.21
CA ALA A 410 2.68 -10.99 -3.56
C ALA A 410 3.60 -9.89 -4.09
N ARG A 411 4.67 -10.25 -4.79
CA ARG A 411 5.54 -9.29 -5.49
C ARG A 411 5.71 -9.77 -6.91
N ALA A 412 5.53 -8.88 -7.87
CA ALA A 412 5.92 -9.14 -9.24
C ALA A 412 6.95 -8.12 -9.69
N THR A 413 7.98 -8.56 -10.42
CA THR A 413 9.02 -7.69 -10.97
C THR A 413 9.28 -7.95 -12.44
N THR A 414 9.42 -6.88 -13.21
CA THR A 414 9.75 -6.91 -14.64
C THR A 414 11.23 -6.58 -14.84
N GLY A 415 11.94 -7.21 -15.80
CA GLY A 415 13.37 -6.90 -15.94
C GLY A 415 14.13 -7.54 -17.11
N GLY A 416 14.75 -6.67 -17.90
CA GLY A 416 15.84 -6.91 -18.86
C GLY A 416 16.75 -5.68 -18.92
N GLY A 417 17.22 -5.20 -17.76
CA GLY A 417 17.93 -3.93 -17.55
C GLY A 417 17.75 -3.43 -16.09
N ASP A 418 18.38 -2.31 -15.71
CA ASP A 418 18.38 -1.77 -14.32
C ASP A 418 17.02 -1.16 -13.86
N SER A 419 15.99 -1.17 -14.69
CA SER A 419 14.63 -0.70 -14.36
C SER A 419 13.67 -1.87 -14.18
N GLY A 420 13.18 -2.08 -12.96
CA GLY A 420 12.13 -3.06 -12.67
C GLY A 420 11.01 -2.42 -11.86
N GLU A 421 9.77 -2.76 -12.20
CA GLU A 421 8.60 -2.35 -11.43
C GLU A 421 8.34 -3.37 -10.31
N THR A 422 7.83 -2.94 -9.16
CA THR A 422 7.34 -3.86 -8.13
C THR A 422 5.91 -3.49 -7.77
N ALA A 423 4.98 -4.44 -7.93
CA ALA A 423 3.62 -4.33 -7.42
C ALA A 423 3.41 -5.35 -6.31
N SER A 424 2.67 -4.95 -5.27
CA SER A 424 2.36 -5.83 -4.14
C SER A 424 0.93 -5.71 -3.66
N ALA A 425 0.36 -6.85 -3.27
CA ALA A 425 -0.95 -6.93 -2.64
C ALA A 425 -0.89 -7.77 -1.37
N THR A 426 -1.79 -7.41 -0.45
CA THR A 426 -2.00 -8.08 0.82
C THR A 426 -3.47 -8.45 0.92
N ALA A 427 -3.77 -9.67 1.36
CA ALA A 427 -5.12 -10.09 1.68
C ALA A 427 -5.15 -10.81 3.02
N ALA A 428 -6.17 -10.52 3.83
CA ALA A 428 -6.42 -11.16 5.10
C ALA A 428 -7.41 -12.32 4.92
N LEU A 429 -6.98 -13.52 5.27
CA LEU A 429 -7.86 -14.66 5.48
C LEU A 429 -8.14 -14.79 6.97
N LYS A 430 -9.40 -14.75 7.38
CA LYS A 430 -9.81 -15.15 8.73
C LYS A 430 -10.39 -16.54 8.68
N LEU A 431 -9.63 -17.54 9.12
CA LEU A 431 -10.15 -18.89 9.25
C LEU A 431 -11.20 -18.93 10.37
N ILE A 432 -12.42 -19.35 10.07
CA ILE A 432 -13.40 -19.69 11.10
C ILE A 432 -13.83 -21.12 10.84
N ILE A 433 -13.70 -21.96 11.87
CA ILE A 433 -14.13 -23.35 11.82
C ILE A 433 -15.37 -23.49 12.71
N LYS A 434 -16.51 -23.82 12.11
CA LYS A 434 -17.74 -24.23 12.81
C LYS A 434 -17.77 -25.75 12.91
N ALA A 435 -18.12 -26.27 14.09
CA ALA A 435 -18.22 -27.69 14.39
C ALA A 435 -19.62 -28.25 14.09
#